data_AF-A0AA35CLJ2-F1
#
_entry.id   AF-A0AA35CLJ2-F1
#
_cell.length_a   1.000
_cell.length_b   1.000
_cell.length_c   1.000
_cell.angle_alpha   90.00
_cell.angle_beta   90.00
_cell.angle_gamma   90.00
#
_symmetry.space_group_name_H-M   'P 1'
#
loop_
_entity.id
_entity.type
_entity.pdbx_description
1 polymer ?
#
loop_
_entity_poly.entity_id
_entity_poly.type
_entity_poly.pdbx_seq_one_letter_code
_entity_poly.pdbx_strand_id
1 'polypeptide(L)'
;MPTYRAKLTRKGQVTVPREVRRALGVGAGDEITFQVDPDGVWVTPVRERSRFREFEGRWREPGGEPPEAVDSWLRRLRGHESE
;
A
#
# COMPACT_ATOMS: atom_id res chain seq x y z
N MET A 1 -9.97 -4.76 -14.56
CA MET A 1 -8.84 -4.98 -13.62
C MET A 1 -7.61 -5.24 -14.47
N PRO A 2 -6.53 -4.45 -14.35
CA PRO A 2 -5.30 -4.73 -15.06
C PRO A 2 -4.68 -6.02 -14.50
N THR A 3 -4.27 -6.92 -15.41
CA THR A 3 -3.64 -8.20 -15.05
C THR A 3 -2.17 -8.15 -15.40
N TYR A 4 -1.32 -8.39 -14.40
CA TYR A 4 0.13 -8.42 -14.56
C TYR A 4 0.64 -9.86 -14.44
N ARG A 5 1.58 -10.25 -15.30
CA ARG A 5 2.23 -11.56 -15.26
C ARG A 5 3.66 -11.41 -14.79
N ALA A 6 4.09 -12.30 -13.90
CA ALA A 6 5.47 -12.40 -13.46
C ALA A 6 5.99 -13.82 -13.65
N LYS A 7 7.27 -13.95 -13.96
CA LYS A 7 7.92 -15.26 -14.12
C LYS A 7 8.47 -15.71 -12.77
N LEU A 8 8.10 -16.92 -12.35
CA LEU A 8 8.73 -17.58 -11.23
C LEU A 8 10.12 -18.08 -11.66
N THR A 9 11.15 -17.63 -10.95
CA THR A 9 12.52 -18.07 -11.20
C THR A 9 12.76 -19.49 -10.67
N ARG A 10 13.85 -20.15 -11.09
CA ARG A 10 14.23 -21.48 -10.58
C ARG A 10 14.43 -21.52 -9.06
N LYS A 11 14.75 -20.39 -8.44
CA LYS A 11 14.95 -20.26 -6.99
C LYS A 11 13.64 -19.94 -6.23
N GLY A 12 12.48 -19.95 -6.90
CA GLY A 12 11.21 -19.61 -6.28
C GLY A 12 10.99 -18.10 -6.05
N GLN A 13 11.82 -17.24 -6.62
CA GLN A 13 11.63 -15.79 -6.53
C GLN A 13 10.68 -15.29 -7.62
N VAL A 14 9.79 -14.36 -7.27
CA VAL A 14 8.92 -13.64 -8.20
C VAL A 14 9.35 -12.17 -8.26
N THR A 15 9.53 -11.64 -9.46
CA THR A 15 9.78 -10.21 -9.65
C THR A 15 8.45 -9.47 -9.68
N VAL A 16 8.27 -8.49 -8.80
CA VAL A 16 7.07 -7.64 -8.78
C VAL A 16 7.18 -6.60 -9.92
N PRO A 17 6.25 -6.60 -10.90
CA PRO A 17 6.24 -5.62 -12.00
C PRO A 17 6.13 -4.17 -11.50
N ARG A 18 6.62 -3.21 -12.30
CA ARG A 18 6.72 -1.80 -11.89
C ARG A 18 5.38 -1.22 -11.46
N GLU A 19 4.32 -1.53 -12.19
CA GLU A 19 2.97 -1.05 -11.96
C GLU A 19 2.41 -1.61 -10.64
N VAL A 20 2.68 -2.88 -10.35
CA VAL A 20 2.30 -3.52 -9.09
C VAL A 20 3.09 -2.93 -7.91
N ARG A 21 4.40 -2.66 -8.07
CA ARG A 21 5.20 -1.98 -7.03
C ARG A 21 4.66 -0.60 -6.69
N ARG A 22 4.29 0.18 -7.71
CA ARG A 22 3.65 1.50 -7.54
C ARG A 22 2.32 1.40 -6.81
N ALA A 23 1.49 0.43 -7.18
CA ALA A 23 0.20 0.20 -6.53
C ALA A 23 0.36 -0.23 -5.06
N LEU A 24 1.37 -1.05 -4.75
CA LEU A 24 1.71 -1.44 -3.37
C LEU A 24 2.41 -0.31 -2.59
N GLY A 25 2.98 0.68 -3.27
CA GLY A 25 3.77 1.75 -2.67
C GLY A 25 5.09 1.26 -2.06
N VAL A 26 5.74 0.28 -2.70
CA VAL A 26 6.97 -0.35 -2.22
C VAL A 26 8.17 -0.07 -3.11
N GLY A 27 9.33 0.14 -2.50
CA GLY A 27 10.64 0.32 -3.10
C GLY A 27 11.59 -0.85 -2.87
N ALA A 28 12.85 -0.67 -3.26
CA ALA A 28 13.91 -1.63 -2.96
C ALA A 28 14.26 -1.56 -1.47
N GLY A 29 14.28 -2.71 -0.79
CA GLY A 29 14.52 -2.80 0.65
C GLY A 29 13.25 -2.86 1.51
N ASP A 30 12.08 -2.56 0.92
CA ASP A 30 10.80 -2.72 1.60
C ASP A 30 10.37 -4.19 1.64
N GLU A 31 9.69 -4.56 2.73
CA GLU A 31 9.14 -5.90 2.92
C GLU A 31 7.67 -5.96 2.49
N ILE A 32 7.27 -7.13 1.98
CA ILE A 32 5.88 -7.44 1.63
C ILE A 32 5.45 -8.74 2.31
N THR A 33 4.20 -8.78 2.75
CA THR A 33 3.57 -9.96 3.35
C THR A 33 2.72 -10.68 2.31
N PHE A 34 2.89 -12.00 2.22
CA PHE A 34 1.99 -12.88 1.49
C PHE A 34 1.04 -13.54 2.49
N GLN A 35 -0.24 -13.24 2.38
CA GLN A 35 -1.30 -13.93 3.12
C GLN A 35 -1.95 -14.93 2.19
N VAL A 36 -2.06 -16.17 2.66
CA VAL A 36 -2.65 -17.27 1.88
C VAL A 36 -3.85 -17.78 2.66
N ASP A 37 -5.00 -17.81 2.00
CA ASP A 37 -6.26 -18.30 2.53
C ASP A 37 -6.96 -19.18 1.46
N PRO A 38 -8.14 -19.77 1.75
CA PRO A 38 -8.86 -20.58 0.77
C PRO A 38 -9.33 -19.82 -0.48
N ASP A 39 -9.47 -18.50 -0.42
CA ASP A 39 -9.96 -17.65 -1.50
C ASP A 39 -8.81 -17.17 -2.41
N GLY A 40 -7.57 -17.17 -1.91
CA GLY A 40 -6.39 -16.97 -2.72
C GLY A 40 -5.16 -16.46 -1.97
N VAL A 41 -4.39 -15.63 -2.66
CA VAL A 41 -3.14 -15.05 -2.16
C VAL A 41 -3.22 -13.53 -2.22
N TRP A 42 -3.04 -12.90 -1.07
CA TRP A 42 -3.02 -11.44 -0.92
C TRP A 42 -1.60 -10.96 -0.63
N VAL A 43 -1.20 -9.90 -1.32
CA VAL A 43 0.12 -9.27 -1.13
C VAL A 43 -0.08 -7.88 -0.56
N THR A 44 0.52 -7.61 0.59
CA THR A 44 0.42 -6.31 1.28
C THR A 44 1.79 -5.79 1.67
N PRO A 45 2.04 -4.47 1.64
CA PRO A 45 3.29 -3.90 2.15
C PRO A 45 3.38 -4.06 3.66
N VAL A 46 4.55 -4.40 4.18
CA VAL A 46 4.82 -4.35 5.62
C VAL A 46 4.98 -2.87 5.99
N ARG A 47 4.00 -2.35 6.73
CA ARG A 47 4.07 -1.00 7.31
C ARG A 47 4.26 -1.16 8.80
N GLU A 48 5.26 -0.50 9.37
CA GLU A 48 5.33 -0.35 10.82
C GLU A 48 3.99 0.19 11.33
N ARG A 49 3.53 -0.33 12.48
CA ARG A 49 2.37 0.26 13.15
C ARG A 49 2.67 1.73 13.35
N SER A 50 1.90 2.59 12.69
CA SER A 50 1.97 4.03 12.90
C SER A 50 1.88 4.28 14.39
N ARG A 51 2.92 4.91 14.96
CA ARG A 51 2.90 5.42 16.34
C ARG A 51 1.75 6.39 16.56
N PHE A 52 1.19 6.92 15.47
CA PHE A 52 0.07 7.83 15.48
C PHE A 52 -1.30 7.16 15.40
N ARG A 53 -1.37 5.83 15.28
CA ARG A 53 -2.64 5.11 15.14
C ARG A 53 -3.59 5.37 16.32
N GLU A 54 -3.06 5.50 17.54
CA GLU A 54 -3.86 5.80 18.74
C GLU A 54 -4.46 7.22 18.75
N PHE A 55 -3.95 8.12 17.90
CA PHE A 55 -4.41 9.50 17.78
C PHE A 55 -5.34 9.72 16.59
N GLU A 56 -5.57 8.68 15.75
CA GLU A 56 -6.46 8.78 14.60
C GLU A 56 -7.86 9.24 15.03
N GLY A 57 -8.28 10.39 14.50
CA GLY A 57 -9.60 10.96 14.75
C GLY A 57 -9.83 11.59 16.12
N ARG A 58 -8.81 11.67 17.00
CA ARG A 58 -8.92 12.20 18.37
C ARG A 58 -9.17 13.72 18.44
N TRP A 59 -8.77 14.46 17.41
CA TRP A 59 -8.84 15.93 17.38
C TRP A 59 -9.57 16.42 16.13
N ARG A 60 -10.83 16.00 15.98
CA ARG A 60 -11.67 16.37 14.82
C ARG A 60 -12.37 17.71 14.96
N GLU A 61 -12.52 18.24 16.18
CA GLU A 61 -13.27 19.48 16.42
C GLU A 61 -12.41 20.62 16.97
N PRO A 62 -12.64 21.88 16.52
CA PRO A 62 -13.71 22.32 15.60
C PRO A 62 -13.26 22.44 14.12
N GLY A 63 -12.14 21.83 13.71
CA GLY A 63 -11.60 22.08 12.35
C GLY A 63 -10.68 21.00 11.77
N GLY A 64 -10.78 19.76 12.25
CA GLY A 64 -10.04 18.65 11.66
C GLY A 64 -10.68 18.20 10.35
N GLU A 65 -9.89 18.13 9.28
CA GLU A 65 -10.33 17.53 8.02
C GLU A 65 -10.73 16.06 8.24
N PRO A 66 -11.80 15.58 7.58
CA PRO A 66 -12.19 14.17 7.68
C PRO A 66 -11.07 13.26 7.14
N PRO A 67 -10.93 12.02 7.66
CA PRO A 67 -9.86 11.10 7.25
C PRO A 67 -9.74 10.92 5.73
N GLU A 68 -10.88 10.95 5.03
CA GLU A 68 -10.96 10.82 3.58
C GLU A 68 -10.34 12.04 2.86
N ALA A 69 -10.56 13.25 3.37
CA ALA A 69 -9.96 14.47 2.84
C ALA A 69 -8.44 14.51 3.09
N VAL A 70 -8.01 14.08 4.27
CA VAL A 70 -6.58 13.95 4.62
C VAL A 70 -5.88 12.92 3.74
N ASP A 71 -6.49 11.74 3.54
CA ASP A 71 -5.91 10.70 2.69
C ASP A 71 -5.83 11.13 1.22
N SER A 72 -6.87 11.80 0.72
CA SER A 72 -6.86 12.41 -0.63
C SER A 72 -5.74 13.45 -0.77
N TRP A 73 -5.59 14.34 0.22
CA TRP A 73 -4.52 15.34 0.26
C TRP A 73 -3.13 14.70 0.29
N LEU A 74 -2.92 13.67 1.12
CA LEU A 74 -1.65 12.93 1.22
C LEU A 74 -1.32 12.18 -0.07
N ARG A 75 -2.31 11.57 -0.74
CA ARG A 75 -2.12 10.89 -2.03
C ARG A 75 -1.64 11.86 -3.09
N ARG A 76 -2.24 13.05 -3.15
CA ARG A 76 -1.81 14.13 -4.06
C ARG A 76 -0.37 14.55 -3.82
N LEU A 77 0.04 14.72 -2.56
CA LEU A 77 1.42 15.10 -2.22
C LEU A 77 2.47 14.03 -2.60
N ARG A 78 2.09 12.76 -2.59
CA ARG A 78 2.98 11.64 -2.94
C ARG A 78 3.15 11.44 -4.45
N GLY A 79 2.59 12.33 -5.29
CA GLY A 79 2.72 12.23 -6.74
C GLY A 79 1.97 11.04 -7.35
N HIS A 80 0.98 10.49 -6.64
CA HIS A 80 -0.03 9.65 -7.26
C HIS A 80 -1.00 10.57 -8.00
N GLU A 81 -0.57 11.10 -9.15
CA GLU A 81 -1.52 11.65 -10.11
C GLU A 81 -2.35 10.48 -10.63
N SER A 82 -3.66 10.57 -10.40
CA SER A 82 -4.64 9.66 -10.94
C SER A 82 -4.59 9.75 -12.46
N GLU A 83 -3.95 8.78 -13.10
CA GLU A 83 -4.21 8.39 -14.48
C GLU A 83 -5.13 7.18 -14.50
#